data_AF-A0A367WGJ5-F1
#
_entry.id   AF-A0A367WGJ5-F1
#
_cell.length_a   1.000
_cell.length_b   1.000
_cell.length_c   1.000
_cell.angle_alpha   90.00
_cell.angle_beta   90.00
_cell.angle_gamma   90.00
#
_symmetry.space_group_name_H-M   'P 1'
#
loop_
_entity.id
_entity.type
_entity.pdbx_description
1 polymer ?
#
loop_
_entity_poly.entity_id
_entity_poly.type
_entity_poly.pdbx_seq_one_letter_code
_entity_poly.pdbx_strand_id
1 'polypeptide(L)'
;MGFYVLAIFVAIPIIEIAVFIQAGELIGLWPTIGVVILTAILGTSLMRAQGLQTLAKAQSQMDQGEMPIGAMFDGICILIAGVLLLTPGFVTDTMGFLLLVPPLRQLVGAKVIMKLVQSGNIRTNFGGRGFGAGPGNRGRGHTGGMGAGGTQHRGNGPIIDGDFEDVSAGSHPANDQKNDPSSSETPRNLPPKD
;
A
#
# COMPACT_ATOMS: atom_id res chain seq x y z
N MET A 1 -14.87 -26.67 -9.56
CA MET A 1 -14.85 -25.29 -9.02
C MET A 1 -16.03 -24.45 -9.51
N GLY A 2 -16.33 -24.40 -10.82
CA GLY A 2 -17.45 -23.58 -11.34
C GLY A 2 -18.84 -23.91 -10.77
N PHE A 3 -19.13 -25.20 -10.52
CA PHE A 3 -20.40 -25.61 -9.92
C PHE A 3 -20.64 -25.02 -8.52
N TYR A 4 -19.60 -24.88 -7.70
CA TYR A 4 -19.72 -24.29 -6.36
C TYR A 4 -20.05 -22.79 -6.42
N VAL A 5 -19.44 -22.06 -7.35
CA VAL A 5 -19.72 -20.63 -7.55
C VAL A 5 -21.17 -20.44 -7.99
N LEU A 6 -21.64 -21.25 -8.93
CA LEU A 6 -23.04 -21.23 -9.38
C LEU A 6 -24.00 -21.58 -8.25
N ALA A 7 -23.67 -22.60 -7.44
CA ALA A 7 -24.49 -22.98 -6.29
C ALA A 7 -24.61 -21.85 -5.26
N ILE A 8 -23.51 -21.16 -4.92
CA ILE A 8 -23.54 -20.01 -3.99
C ILE A 8 -24.33 -18.84 -4.60
N PHE A 9 -24.11 -18.54 -5.88
CA PHE A 9 -24.81 -17.47 -6.59
C PHE A 9 -26.33 -17.67 -6.61
N VAL A 10 -26.80 -18.92 -6.72
CA VAL A 10 -28.23 -19.25 -6.66
C VAL A 10 -28.76 -19.35 -5.23
N ALA A 11 -27.97 -19.92 -4.31
CA ALA A 11 -28.39 -20.12 -2.93
C ALA A 11 -28.58 -18.80 -2.17
N ILE A 12 -27.71 -17.80 -2.39
CA ILE A 12 -27.78 -16.52 -1.69
C ILE A 12 -29.15 -15.83 -1.92
N PRO A 13 -29.61 -15.59 -3.17
CA PRO A 13 -30.92 -15.00 -3.43
C PRO A 13 -32.09 -15.80 -2.84
N ILE A 14 -32.02 -17.14 -2.86
CA ILE A 14 -33.06 -17.99 -2.29
C ILE A 14 -33.17 -17.77 -0.77
N ILE A 15 -32.03 -17.73 -0.08
CA ILE A 15 -31.97 -17.47 1.35
C ILE A 15 -32.51 -16.06 1.64
N GLU A 16 -32.15 -15.06 0.83
CA GLU A 16 -32.67 -13.70 1.00
C GLU A 16 -34.19 -13.62 0.89
N ILE A 17 -34.76 -14.26 -0.13
CA ILE A 17 -36.22 -14.30 -0.30
C ILE A 17 -36.88 -14.98 0.90
N ALA A 18 -36.31 -16.09 1.39
CA ALA A 18 -36.85 -16.80 2.56
C ALA A 18 -36.83 -15.92 3.84
N VAL A 19 -35.74 -15.19 4.07
CA VAL A 19 -35.62 -14.27 5.23
C VAL A 19 -36.57 -13.08 5.07
N PHE A 20 -36.71 -12.53 3.86
CA PHE A 20 -37.63 -11.42 3.59
C PHE A 20 -39.09 -11.82 3.83
N ILE A 21 -39.47 -13.04 3.43
CA ILE A 21 -40.81 -13.58 3.70
C ILE A 21 -41.02 -13.75 5.21
N GLN A 22 -40.07 -14.35 5.93
CA GLN A 22 -40.18 -14.51 7.39
C GLN A 22 -40.28 -13.17 8.11
N ALA A 23 -39.47 -12.17 7.73
CA ALA A 23 -39.57 -10.82 8.27
C ALA A 23 -40.94 -10.20 7.96
N GLY A 24 -41.41 -10.34 6.72
CA GLY A 24 -42.74 -9.90 6.29
C GLY A 24 -43.89 -10.53 7.08
N GLU A 25 -43.76 -11.80 7.48
CA GLU A 25 -44.74 -12.48 8.34
C GLU A 25 -44.67 -12.02 9.81
N LEU A 26 -43.47 -11.72 10.32
CA LEU A 26 -43.27 -11.31 11.72
C LEU A 26 -43.70 -9.87 12.01
N ILE A 27 -43.33 -8.92 11.13
CA ILE A 27 -43.55 -7.48 11.34
C ILE A 27 -44.42 -6.82 10.27
N GLY A 28 -44.83 -7.55 9.23
CA GLY A 28 -45.61 -7.04 8.11
C GLY A 28 -44.76 -6.55 6.94
N LEU A 29 -45.37 -6.54 5.75
CA LEU A 29 -44.69 -6.16 4.50
C LEU A 29 -44.19 -4.70 4.52
N TRP A 30 -45.05 -3.75 4.90
CA TRP A 30 -44.71 -2.32 4.87
C TRP A 30 -43.56 -1.96 5.82
N PRO A 31 -43.54 -2.41 7.09
CA PRO A 31 -42.38 -2.21 7.96
C PRO A 31 -41.11 -2.89 7.43
N THR A 32 -41.22 -4.09 6.84
CA THR A 32 -40.07 -4.80 6.24
C THR A 32 -39.44 -3.99 5.11
N ILE A 33 -40.25 -3.45 4.20
CA ILE A 33 -39.77 -2.54 3.14
C ILE A 33 -39.14 -1.28 3.73
N GLY A 34 -39.75 -0.70 4.77
CA GLY A 34 -39.21 0.46 5.47
C GLY A 34 -37.83 0.21 6.08
N VAL A 35 -37.62 -0.96 6.70
CA VAL A 35 -36.32 -1.38 7.24
C VAL A 35 -35.28 -1.49 6.14
N VAL A 36 -35.63 -2.11 5.00
CA VAL A 36 -34.72 -2.28 3.86
C VAL A 36 -34.30 -0.93 3.25
N ILE A 37 -35.23 0.01 3.13
CA ILE A 37 -34.92 1.36 2.68
C ILE A 37 -34.01 2.06 3.70
N LEU A 38 -34.30 1.92 4.99
CA LEU A 38 -33.50 2.51 6.05
C LEU A 38 -32.06 1.94 6.07
N THR A 39 -31.90 0.63 5.93
CA THR A 39 -30.57 -0.01 5.84
C THR A 39 -29.83 0.44 4.60
N ALA A 40 -30.48 0.53 3.44
CA ALA A 40 -29.87 1.05 2.22
C ALA A 40 -29.37 2.49 2.38
N ILE A 41 -30.15 3.37 3.00
CA ILE A 41 -29.77 4.76 3.27
C ILE A 41 -28.57 4.81 4.23
N LEU A 42 -28.62 4.06 5.33
CA LEU A 42 -27.55 4.00 6.32
C LEU A 42 -26.25 3.46 5.72
N GLY A 43 -26.33 2.34 5.00
CA GLY A 43 -25.19 1.71 4.33
C GLY A 43 -24.55 2.62 3.30
N THR A 44 -25.37 3.25 2.44
CA THR A 44 -24.89 4.19 1.41
C THR A 44 -24.27 5.43 2.05
N SER A 45 -24.84 5.95 3.14
CA SER A 45 -24.30 7.10 3.86
C SER A 45 -22.92 6.80 4.45
N LEU A 46 -22.77 5.63 5.10
CA LEU A 46 -21.49 5.18 5.64
C LEU A 46 -20.46 4.91 4.54
N MET A 47 -20.86 4.25 3.44
CA MET A 47 -20.03 4.03 2.26
C MET A 47 -19.50 5.36 1.70
N ARG A 48 -20.38 6.36 1.56
CA ARG A 48 -19.99 7.68 1.07
C ARG A 48 -18.98 8.35 2.01
N ALA A 49 -19.25 8.36 3.32
CA ALA A 49 -18.36 8.96 4.30
C ALA A 49 -16.97 8.29 4.32
N GLN A 50 -16.91 6.96 4.36
CA GLN A 50 -15.64 6.21 4.36
C GLN A 50 -14.92 6.28 3.01
N GLY A 51 -15.67 6.28 1.90
CA GLY A 51 -15.12 6.40 0.55
C GLY A 51 -14.40 7.72 0.34
N LEU A 52 -15.02 8.85 0.74
CA LEU A 52 -14.39 10.17 0.66
C LEU A 52 -13.13 10.26 1.52
N GLN A 53 -13.16 9.73 2.76
CA GLN A 53 -11.98 9.71 3.62
C GLN A 53 -10.85 8.87 3.04
N THR A 54 -11.18 7.73 2.41
CA THR A 54 -10.20 6.83 1.79
C THR A 54 -9.57 7.48 0.55
N LEU A 55 -10.38 8.16 -0.26
CA LEU A 55 -9.91 8.91 -1.42
C LEU A 55 -8.98 10.06 -1.01
N ALA A 56 -9.36 10.83 0.02
CA ALA A 56 -8.52 11.92 0.55
C ALA A 56 -7.17 11.40 1.07
N LYS A 57 -7.16 10.25 1.75
CA LYS A 57 -5.92 9.58 2.19
C LYS A 57 -5.08 9.12 1.01
N ALA A 58 -5.69 8.51 -0.01
CA ALA A 58 -4.99 8.07 -1.20
C ALA A 58 -4.34 9.26 -1.93
N GLN A 59 -5.08 10.36 -2.09
CA GLN A 59 -4.58 11.59 -2.71
C GLN A 59 -3.39 12.17 -1.93
N SER A 60 -3.53 12.30 -0.61
CA SER A 60 -2.46 12.80 0.26
C SER A 60 -1.17 11.96 0.20
N GLN A 61 -1.29 10.63 0.09
CA GLN A 61 -0.13 9.73 -0.03
C GLN A 61 0.52 9.84 -1.42
N MET A 62 -0.28 9.95 -2.49
CA MET A 62 0.23 10.19 -3.84
C MET A 62 0.94 11.53 -3.98
N ASP A 63 0.43 12.59 -3.35
CA ASP A 63 1.06 13.91 -3.32
C ASP A 63 2.42 13.90 -2.60
N GLN A 64 2.62 12.95 -1.68
CA GLN A 64 3.89 12.72 -0.98
C GLN A 64 4.85 11.79 -1.75
N GLY A 65 4.44 11.29 -2.92
CA GLY A 65 5.22 10.32 -3.70
C GLY A 65 5.18 8.89 -3.12
N GLU A 66 4.30 8.60 -2.18
CA GLU A 66 4.11 7.28 -1.60
C GLU A 66 2.98 6.51 -2.31
N MET A 67 3.15 5.19 -2.50
CA MET A 67 2.12 4.35 -3.12
C MET A 67 1.02 4.00 -2.10
N PRO A 68 -0.27 4.35 -2.34
CA PRO A 68 -1.32 4.26 -1.33
C PRO A 68 -1.97 2.87 -1.23
N ILE A 69 -1.17 1.82 -1.05
CA ILE A 69 -1.63 0.41 -1.08
C ILE A 69 -2.77 0.16 -0.07
N GLY A 70 -2.66 0.70 1.15
CA GLY A 70 -3.69 0.55 2.18
C GLY A 70 -5.02 1.23 1.82
N ALA A 71 -4.95 2.45 1.29
CA ALA A 71 -6.15 3.18 0.86
C ALA A 71 -6.80 2.53 -0.38
N MET A 72 -6.02 1.93 -1.27
CA MET A 72 -6.55 1.15 -2.40
C MET A 72 -7.33 -0.08 -1.91
N PHE A 73 -6.78 -0.86 -0.98
CA PHE A 73 -7.48 -2.02 -0.41
C PHE A 73 -8.77 -1.61 0.31
N ASP A 74 -8.71 -0.54 1.11
CA ASP A 74 -9.88 0.04 1.77
C ASP A 74 -10.94 0.47 0.75
N GLY A 75 -10.53 1.12 -0.35
CA GLY A 75 -11.43 1.53 -1.43
C GLY A 75 -12.10 0.34 -2.12
N ILE A 76 -11.36 -0.74 -2.39
CA ILE A 76 -11.91 -1.98 -2.95
C ILE A 76 -12.93 -2.60 -1.99
N CYS A 77 -12.63 -2.66 -0.69
CA CYS A 77 -13.56 -3.18 0.32
C CYS A 77 -14.87 -2.36 0.35
N ILE A 78 -14.76 -1.03 0.33
CA ILE A 78 -15.91 -0.11 0.30
C ILE A 78 -16.74 -0.33 -0.98
N LEU A 79 -16.10 -0.55 -2.13
CA LEU A 79 -16.80 -0.82 -3.38
C LEU A 79 -17.52 -2.17 -3.39
N ILE A 80 -16.87 -3.23 -2.90
CA ILE A 80 -17.49 -4.55 -2.73
C ILE A 80 -18.67 -4.45 -1.76
N ALA A 81 -18.53 -3.74 -0.64
CA ALA A 81 -19.62 -3.51 0.30
C ALA A 81 -20.80 -2.76 -0.36
N GLY A 82 -20.51 -1.77 -1.21
CA GLY A 82 -21.54 -1.06 -1.98
C GLY A 82 -22.28 -1.95 -2.98
N VAL A 83 -21.57 -2.82 -3.69
CA VAL A 83 -22.20 -3.78 -4.62
C VAL A 83 -23.05 -4.80 -3.87
N LEU A 84 -22.62 -5.25 -2.69
CA LEU A 84 -23.41 -6.13 -1.83
C LEU A 84 -24.69 -5.44 -1.33
N LEU A 85 -24.61 -4.17 -0.91
CA LEU A 85 -25.76 -3.37 -0.47
C LEU A 85 -26.72 -2.99 -1.62
N LEU A 86 -26.27 -3.04 -2.88
CA LEU A 86 -27.09 -2.80 -4.07
C LEU A 86 -28.12 -3.90 -4.33
N THR A 87 -27.86 -5.10 -3.81
CA THR A 87 -28.84 -6.19 -3.69
C THR A 87 -29.45 -6.14 -2.29
N PRO A 88 -30.45 -5.28 -2.03
CA PRO A 88 -30.99 -5.11 -0.70
C PRO A 88 -31.58 -6.43 -0.21
N GLY A 89 -30.95 -6.98 0.83
CA GLY A 89 -31.29 -8.26 1.43
C GLY A 89 -30.85 -8.28 2.89
N PHE A 90 -31.62 -8.88 3.79
CA PHE A 90 -31.30 -8.88 5.22
C PHE A 90 -29.93 -9.51 5.51
N VAL A 91 -29.58 -10.58 4.79
CA VAL A 91 -28.32 -11.31 5.01
C VAL A 91 -27.15 -10.55 4.37
N THR A 92 -27.35 -10.04 3.16
CA THR A 92 -26.35 -9.32 2.36
C THR A 92 -26.10 -7.93 2.94
N ASP A 93 -27.11 -7.25 3.48
CA ASP A 93 -26.98 -6.00 4.24
C ASP A 93 -26.19 -6.26 5.53
N THR A 94 -26.48 -7.34 6.25
CA THR A 94 -25.71 -7.70 7.46
C THR A 94 -24.25 -7.92 7.11
N MET A 95 -23.95 -8.68 6.05
CA MET A 95 -22.57 -8.91 5.58
C MET A 95 -21.91 -7.62 5.09
N GLY A 96 -22.64 -6.77 4.36
CA GLY A 96 -22.17 -5.48 3.85
C GLY A 96 -21.84 -4.51 4.98
N PHE A 97 -22.71 -4.40 5.99
CA PHE A 97 -22.46 -3.63 7.21
C PHE A 97 -21.29 -4.19 8.01
N LEU A 98 -21.20 -5.52 8.14
CA LEU A 98 -20.13 -6.20 8.85
C LEU A 98 -18.75 -5.89 8.22
N LEU A 99 -18.69 -5.74 6.89
CA LEU A 99 -17.51 -5.33 6.13
C LEU A 99 -17.18 -3.83 6.26
N LEU A 100 -18.22 -3.01 6.44
CA LEU A 100 -18.14 -1.55 6.64
C LEU A 100 -17.63 -1.16 8.04
N VAL A 101 -17.70 -2.07 9.03
CA VAL A 101 -17.24 -1.82 10.40
C VAL A 101 -15.69 -1.86 10.47
N PRO A 102 -15.01 -0.73 10.74
CA PRO A 102 -13.54 -0.64 10.71
C PRO A 102 -12.77 -1.65 11.59
N PRO A 103 -13.17 -1.94 12.84
CA PRO A 103 -12.46 -2.94 13.65
C PRO A 103 -12.60 -4.36 13.10
N LEU A 104 -13.70 -4.67 12.40
CA LEU A 104 -13.86 -5.97 11.78
C LEU A 104 -13.05 -6.11 10.48
N ARG A 105 -12.92 -5.02 9.71
CA ARG A 105 -12.02 -4.97 8.54
C ARG A 105 -10.57 -5.27 8.92
N GLN A 106 -10.11 -4.73 10.05
CA GLN A 106 -8.77 -4.99 10.58
C GLN A 106 -8.60 -6.43 11.08
N LEU A 107 -9.61 -7.00 11.74
CA LEU A 107 -9.59 -8.40 12.22
C LEU A 107 -9.59 -9.42 11.09
N VAL A 108 -10.42 -9.22 10.06
CA VAL A 108 -10.47 -10.08 8.88
C VAL A 108 -9.18 -9.93 8.08
N GLY A 109 -8.68 -8.70 7.88
CA GLY A 109 -7.38 -8.45 7.26
C GLY A 109 -6.25 -9.16 7.97
N ALA A 110 -6.17 -9.09 9.31
CA ALA A 110 -5.15 -9.77 10.10
C ALA A 110 -5.23 -11.30 9.98
N LYS A 111 -6.43 -11.90 9.98
CA LYS A 111 -6.61 -13.35 9.81
C LYS A 111 -6.28 -13.83 8.39
N VAL A 112 -6.64 -13.07 7.37
CA VAL A 112 -6.35 -13.39 5.97
C VAL A 112 -4.84 -13.30 5.73
N ILE A 113 -4.19 -12.25 6.24
CA ILE A 113 -2.73 -12.10 6.20
C ILE A 113 -2.05 -13.25 6.96
N MET A 114 -2.49 -13.60 8.17
CA MET A 114 -1.92 -14.73 8.92
C MET A 114 -2.06 -16.06 8.18
N LYS A 115 -3.20 -16.33 7.53
CA LYS A 115 -3.38 -17.55 6.73
C LYS A 115 -2.54 -17.56 5.46
N LEU A 116 -2.34 -16.41 4.82
CA LEU A 116 -1.45 -16.25 3.66
C LEU A 116 0.02 -16.41 4.05
N VAL A 117 0.42 -15.89 5.20
CA VAL A 117 1.78 -16.06 5.77
C VAL A 117 2.01 -17.51 6.22
N GLN A 118 0.98 -18.20 6.72
CA GLN A 118 1.07 -19.63 7.08
C GLN A 118 1.06 -20.57 5.88
N SER A 119 0.49 -20.15 4.74
CA SER A 119 0.38 -20.98 3.52
C SER A 119 1.40 -20.62 2.44
N GLY A 120 2.13 -19.52 2.60
CA GLY A 120 3.12 -19.02 1.64
C GLY A 120 4.51 -19.00 2.23
N ASN A 121 5.44 -19.70 1.59
CA ASN A 121 6.89 -19.64 1.79
C ASN A 121 7.50 -18.27 1.41
N ILE A 122 6.78 -17.17 1.67
CA ILE A 122 7.23 -15.82 1.34
C ILE A 122 7.90 -15.27 2.59
N ARG A 123 9.24 -15.25 2.57
CA ARG A 123 10.06 -14.46 3.48
C ARG A 123 9.74 -12.98 3.24
N THR A 124 8.68 -12.47 3.85
CA THR A 124 8.44 -11.03 3.90
C THR A 124 9.39 -10.45 4.96
N ASN A 125 10.46 -9.83 4.47
CA ASN A 125 11.31 -8.94 5.26
C ASN A 125 10.51 -7.67 5.59
N PHE A 126 9.54 -7.79 6.50
CA PHE A 126 8.80 -6.65 7.02
C PHE A 126 9.73 -5.91 7.98
N GLY A 127 10.14 -4.71 7.59
CA GLY A 127 11.02 -3.82 8.35
C GLY A 127 10.43 -3.50 9.72
N GLY A 128 10.79 -4.30 10.72
CA GLY A 128 10.46 -4.09 12.12
C GLY A 128 11.26 -2.92 12.67
N ARG A 129 10.55 -1.82 12.94
CA ARG A 129 11.00 -0.73 13.80
C ARG A 129 11.32 -1.33 15.17
N GLY A 130 12.59 -1.24 15.56
CA GLY A 130 13.16 -1.95 16.70
C GLY A 130 12.45 -1.71 18.03
N PHE A 131 12.20 -2.80 18.74
CA PHE A 131 12.16 -2.83 20.19
C PHE A 131 13.49 -3.40 20.67
N GLY A 132 14.39 -2.51 21.08
CA GLY A 132 15.61 -2.88 21.78
C GLY A 132 15.27 -3.43 23.16
N ALA A 133 15.55 -4.71 23.38
CA ALA A 133 15.63 -5.32 24.70
C ALA A 133 16.64 -6.48 24.64
N GLY A 134 17.93 -6.14 24.60
CA GLY A 134 19.00 -7.10 24.80
C GLY A 134 19.33 -7.22 26.30
N PRO A 135 19.25 -8.40 26.93
CA PRO A 135 19.68 -8.58 28.30
C PRO A 135 21.17 -8.90 28.35
N GLY A 136 21.91 -8.10 29.12
CA GLY A 136 23.07 -8.56 29.89
C GLY A 136 24.40 -8.72 29.14
N ASN A 137 25.37 -7.84 29.47
CA ASN A 137 26.66 -8.34 29.96
C ASN A 137 27.38 -7.24 30.76
N ARG A 138 27.32 -7.33 32.10
CA ARG A 138 28.22 -6.57 33.00
C ARG A 138 29.52 -7.35 33.09
N GLY A 139 30.43 -7.08 32.16
CA GLY A 139 31.81 -7.57 32.16
C GLY A 139 32.76 -6.55 32.77
N ARG A 140 33.25 -6.86 33.96
CA ARG A 140 34.17 -6.10 34.80
C ARG A 140 35.63 -6.24 34.32
N GLY A 141 36.34 -5.10 34.24
CA GLY A 141 37.75 -4.96 34.62
C GLY A 141 38.84 -5.10 33.54
N HIS A 142 39.60 -4.03 33.28
CA HIS A 142 41.07 -4.09 33.35
C HIS A 142 41.73 -2.70 33.36
N THR A 143 42.73 -2.61 34.23
CA THR A 143 43.64 -1.51 34.54
C THR A 143 44.77 -1.35 33.51
N GLY A 144 45.20 -0.10 33.28
CA GLY A 144 46.58 0.27 32.97
C GLY A 144 46.97 0.46 31.50
N GLY A 145 47.58 1.61 31.19
CA GLY A 145 48.40 1.79 29.98
C GLY A 145 48.25 3.15 29.29
N MET A 146 49.09 4.12 29.66
CA MET A 146 49.40 5.29 28.82
C MET A 146 50.07 4.81 27.52
N GLY A 147 49.56 5.23 26.37
CA GLY A 147 50.17 4.97 25.05
C GLY A 147 49.64 5.93 24.00
N ALA A 148 50.58 6.61 23.33
CA ALA A 148 50.37 7.68 22.39
C ALA A 148 49.95 7.21 20.98
N GLY A 149 49.26 8.09 20.24
CA GLY A 149 49.26 8.12 18.78
C GLY A 149 48.16 7.31 18.09
N GLY A 150 47.38 7.99 17.24
CA GLY A 150 46.54 7.35 16.22
C GLY A 150 45.11 7.87 16.19
N THR A 151 44.85 8.85 15.33
CA THR A 151 43.51 9.25 14.89
C THR A 151 42.84 8.10 14.14
N GLN A 152 42.04 7.29 14.84
CA GLN A 152 41.15 6.30 14.20
C GLN A 152 39.80 6.96 13.91
N HIS A 153 39.59 7.32 12.65
CA HIS A 153 38.29 7.73 12.13
C HIS A 153 37.38 6.50 12.04
N ARG A 154 36.57 6.29 13.08
CA ARG A 154 35.64 5.17 13.18
C ARG A 154 34.32 5.53 12.49
N GLY A 155 34.32 5.48 11.16
CA GLY A 155 33.10 5.55 10.36
C GLY A 155 32.32 4.24 10.50
N ASN A 156 31.47 4.14 11.53
CA ASN A 156 30.54 3.03 11.71
C ASN A 156 29.29 3.28 10.85
N GLY A 157 29.43 3.11 9.54
CA GLY A 157 28.33 3.02 8.58
C GLY A 157 28.35 1.66 7.90
N PRO A 158 27.19 1.10 7.50
CA PRO A 158 27.15 -0.16 6.76
C PRO A 158 27.93 -0.02 5.45
N ILE A 159 28.91 -0.90 5.25
CA ILE A 159 29.69 -0.99 4.01
C ILE A 159 28.81 -1.73 2.99
N ILE A 160 28.56 -1.10 1.85
CA ILE A 160 27.76 -1.66 0.76
C ILE A 160 28.73 -1.98 -0.38
N ASP A 161 29.05 -3.26 -0.54
CA ASP A 161 29.82 -3.75 -1.70
C ASP A 161 28.85 -3.94 -2.88
N GLY A 162 29.07 -3.20 -3.96
CA GLY A 162 28.31 -3.31 -5.20
C GLY A 162 29.24 -3.49 -6.39
N ASP A 163 28.95 -4.47 -7.23
CA ASP A 163 29.61 -4.62 -8.52
C ASP A 163 29.13 -3.52 -9.47
N PHE A 164 30.06 -2.89 -10.20
CA PHE A 164 29.75 -1.90 -11.22
C PHE A 164 29.99 -2.47 -12.62
N GLU A 165 29.17 -2.07 -13.57
CA GLU A 165 29.38 -2.35 -14.99
C GLU A 165 29.63 -1.01 -15.71
N ASP A 166 30.75 -0.91 -16.41
CA ASP A 166 31.16 0.32 -17.07
C ASP A 166 30.38 0.51 -18.38
N VAL A 167 29.40 1.41 -18.36
CA VAL A 167 28.59 1.75 -19.53
C VAL A 167 29.22 2.89 -20.32
N SER A 168 30.47 2.71 -20.74
CA SER A 168 31.16 3.63 -21.68
C SER A 168 31.98 2.89 -22.74
N ALA A 169 31.44 1.81 -23.31
CA ALA A 169 31.95 1.20 -24.54
C ALA A 169 31.06 1.58 -25.74
N GLY A 170 31.06 2.87 -26.08
CA GLY A 170 30.30 3.43 -27.20
C GLY A 170 31.13 4.42 -28.01
N SER A 171 32.10 3.89 -28.76
CA SER A 171 32.68 4.46 -30.00
C SER A 171 32.95 5.98 -30.05
N HIS A 172 34.19 6.39 -29.75
CA HIS A 172 34.80 7.56 -30.40
C HIS A 172 36.22 7.19 -30.85
N PRO A 173 36.52 7.19 -32.17
CA PRO A 173 37.87 6.92 -32.65
C PRO A 173 38.77 8.12 -32.38
N ALA A 174 39.96 7.82 -31.87
CA ALA A 174 41.04 8.75 -31.64
C ALA A 174 41.51 9.43 -32.94
N ASN A 175 41.84 10.72 -32.86
CA ASN A 175 42.92 11.24 -33.69
C ASN A 175 43.66 12.38 -32.97
N ASP A 176 44.90 12.07 -32.58
CA ASP A 176 45.92 12.99 -32.09
C ASP A 176 46.51 13.81 -33.25
N GLN A 177 46.60 15.14 -33.14
CA GLN A 177 47.71 15.89 -33.74
C GLN A 177 47.92 17.31 -33.16
N LYS A 178 48.81 17.37 -32.16
CA LYS A 178 50.05 18.17 -32.07
C LYS A 178 50.09 19.64 -32.57
N ASN A 179 50.26 20.55 -31.59
CA ASN A 179 51.04 21.82 -31.53
C ASN A 179 51.41 22.61 -32.81
N ASP A 180 51.08 23.91 -32.84
CA ASP A 180 52.08 25.01 -32.97
C ASP A 180 51.50 26.41 -32.57
N PRO A 181 52.28 27.33 -31.96
CA PRO A 181 51.87 28.70 -31.63
C PRO A 181 52.53 29.76 -32.55
N SER A 182 51.78 30.73 -33.10
CA SER A 182 52.26 32.11 -33.43
C SER A 182 51.29 32.85 -34.38
N SER A 183 51.18 34.16 -34.12
CA SER A 183 50.99 35.30 -35.05
C SER A 183 49.66 35.51 -35.80
N SER A 184 48.98 36.58 -35.38
CA SER A 184 48.42 37.71 -36.16
C SER A 184 47.52 37.44 -37.37
N GLU A 185 46.26 37.90 -37.29
CA GLU A 185 45.73 39.04 -38.07
C GLU A 185 44.20 39.18 -37.88
N THR A 186 43.77 40.27 -37.26
CA THR A 186 42.47 40.94 -37.51
C THR A 186 42.77 41.97 -38.61
N PRO A 187 41.92 42.33 -39.62
CA PRO A 187 40.50 42.68 -39.42
C PRO A 187 39.54 42.53 -40.63
N ARG A 188 38.22 42.48 -40.39
CA ARG A 188 37.20 43.46 -40.88
C ARG A 188 35.76 42.95 -40.94
N ASN A 189 34.88 43.91 -40.63
CA ASN A 189 33.51 44.16 -41.13
C ASN A 189 32.29 43.42 -40.53
N LEU A 190 31.61 44.17 -39.65
CA LEU A 190 30.14 44.30 -39.45
C LEU A 190 29.41 44.74 -40.76
N PRO A 191 28.06 44.92 -40.83
CA PRO A 191 26.85 44.53 -40.04
C PRO A 191 25.70 44.02 -40.99
N PRO A 192 24.38 44.19 -40.74
CA PRO A 192 23.55 44.11 -39.51
C PRO A 192 22.55 42.94 -39.57
N LYS A 193 21.86 42.72 -38.44
CA LYS A 193 20.61 41.95 -38.38
C LYS A 193 19.44 42.90 -38.63
N ASP A 194 18.54 42.51 -39.52
CA ASP A 194 17.12 42.86 -39.42
C ASP A 194 16.40 41.80 -38.56
#